data_AF-A0A371MK78-F1
#
_entry.id   AF-A0A371MK78-F1
#
_cell.length_a   1.000
_cell.length_b   1.000
_cell.length_c   1.000
_cell.angle_alpha   90.00
_cell.angle_beta   90.00
_cell.angle_gamma   90.00
#
_symmetry.space_group_name_H-M   'P 1'
#
loop_
_entity.id
_entity.type
_entity.pdbx_description
1 polymer ?
#
loop_
_entity_poly.entity_id
_entity_poly.type
_entity_poly.pdbx_seq_one_letter_code
_entity_poly.pdbx_strand_id
1 'polypeptide(L)'
;MNRRQYLSTVGASVAVPVGVGGGILSEIEESDHLTPDEFRQQIPDQIGNYEGGITHEGETNSSGTLLIASYQDSAWPVGIQYIEQNDPQLIAMMHCTHHYPESLSETVNRLSRFFSKVDVQYEQLRDGNLEYITYEFSDGYRVRTEYDLRENGKEHRAWVNGDLHSFEDQIARNEFVNEEVQSRI
;
A
#
# COMPACT_ATOMS: atom_id res chain seq x y z
N MET A 1 -4.87 -55.97 27.92
CA MET A 1 -3.90 -55.26 27.06
C MET A 1 -4.65 -54.15 26.32
N ASN A 2 -4.17 -52.90 26.46
CA ASN A 2 -4.03 -51.83 25.45
C ASN A 2 -5.17 -51.59 24.43
N ARG A 3 -5.56 -50.37 24.02
CA ARG A 3 -5.29 -48.95 24.39
C ARG A 3 -6.12 -48.13 23.39
N ARG A 4 -6.57 -46.94 23.82
CA ARG A 4 -6.79 -45.69 23.06
C ARG A 4 -8.06 -45.49 22.20
N GLN A 5 -8.77 -44.43 22.60
CA GLN A 5 -9.67 -43.58 21.83
C GLN A 5 -8.95 -42.91 20.64
N TYR A 6 -9.71 -42.59 19.59
CA TYR A 6 -9.59 -41.33 18.86
C TYR A 6 -10.99 -40.80 18.52
N LEU A 7 -11.22 -39.54 18.90
CA LEU A 7 -12.34 -38.71 18.50
C LEU A 7 -12.30 -38.48 16.99
N SER A 8 -13.43 -38.68 16.31
CA SER A 8 -13.64 -38.24 14.94
C SER A 8 -14.12 -36.79 14.94
N THR A 9 -13.30 -35.88 14.43
CA THR A 9 -13.68 -34.49 14.12
C THR A 9 -13.89 -34.40 12.62
N VAL A 10 -15.12 -34.25 12.12
CA VAL A 10 -15.40 -33.62 10.81
C VAL A 10 -16.84 -33.08 10.79
N GLY A 11 -16.98 -31.76 10.58
CA GLY A 11 -18.02 -31.20 9.73
C GLY A 11 -19.32 -30.72 10.38
N ALA A 12 -19.40 -29.41 10.63
CA ALA A 12 -20.51 -28.54 10.18
C ALA A 12 -20.21 -27.11 10.66
N SER A 13 -19.55 -26.31 9.82
CA SER A 13 -20.20 -25.23 9.07
C SER A 13 -20.53 -24.02 9.93
N VAL A 14 -19.53 -23.16 10.13
CA VAL A 14 -19.77 -21.77 10.56
C VAL A 14 -20.42 -21.05 9.37
N ALA A 15 -21.68 -20.68 9.52
CA ALA A 15 -22.32 -19.70 8.66
C ALA A 15 -21.79 -18.32 9.09
N VAL A 16 -20.88 -17.74 8.31
CA VAL A 16 -20.56 -16.31 8.38
C VAL A 16 -21.18 -15.65 7.15
N PRO A 17 -22.08 -14.66 7.31
CA PRO A 17 -22.74 -14.03 6.20
C PRO A 17 -21.73 -13.20 5.38
N VAL A 18 -21.91 -13.28 4.06
CA VAL A 18 -21.21 -12.52 3.04
C VAL A 18 -21.83 -11.12 2.94
N GLY A 19 -21.00 -10.07 2.91
CA GLY A 19 -21.36 -8.65 2.79
C GLY A 19 -21.32 -7.96 4.16
N VAL A 20 -20.42 -7.02 4.45
CA VAL A 20 -20.08 -5.79 3.73
C VAL A 20 -18.63 -5.42 4.05
N GLY A 21 -17.88 -4.89 3.08
CA GLY A 21 -16.55 -4.33 3.29
C GLY A 21 -16.52 -3.31 4.41
N GLY A 22 -15.56 -3.48 5.32
CA GLY A 22 -15.52 -2.79 6.60
C GLY A 22 -15.13 -3.77 7.67
N GLY A 23 -13.96 -4.41 7.51
CA GLY A 23 -13.30 -5.03 8.64
C GLY A 23 -13.10 -3.93 9.66
N ILE A 24 -13.94 -3.94 10.71
CA ILE A 24 -13.75 -3.15 11.90
C ILE A 24 -12.40 -3.64 12.44
N LEU A 25 -11.33 -2.90 12.12
CA LEU A 25 -10.20 -2.77 13.03
C LEU A 25 -10.85 -2.26 14.31
N SER A 26 -11.20 -3.23 15.15
CA SER A 26 -11.61 -3.02 16.53
C SER A 26 -10.63 -2.01 17.11
N GLU A 27 -11.12 -1.08 17.93
CA GLU A 27 -10.32 -0.09 18.66
C GLU A 27 -9.24 -0.79 19.51
N ILE A 28 -8.18 -1.27 18.87
CA ILE A 28 -6.96 -1.73 19.49
C ILE A 28 -6.32 -0.44 19.97
N GLU A 29 -6.02 -0.34 21.27
CA GLU A 29 -5.13 0.69 21.78
C GLU A 29 -3.80 0.52 21.04
N GLU A 30 -3.59 1.31 19.99
CA GLU A 30 -2.32 1.33 19.28
C GLU A 30 -1.31 2.05 20.16
N SER A 31 -0.20 1.39 20.42
CA SER A 31 0.95 2.02 21.06
C SER A 31 1.46 3.15 20.17
N ASP A 32 1.86 4.27 20.78
CA ASP A 32 2.47 5.41 20.09
C ASP A 32 3.71 5.02 19.26
N HIS A 33 4.27 3.83 19.52
CA HIS A 33 5.40 3.27 18.81
C HIS A 33 5.25 1.74 18.72
N LEU A 34 5.29 1.20 17.51
CA LEU A 34 5.26 -0.24 17.23
C LEU A 34 6.66 -0.83 17.34
N THR A 35 6.76 -2.02 17.91
CA THR A 35 7.92 -2.90 17.77
C THR A 35 7.81 -3.73 16.48
N PRO A 36 8.92 -4.32 15.97
CA PRO A 36 8.87 -5.17 14.79
C PRO A 36 7.90 -6.35 14.94
N ASP A 37 7.86 -6.99 16.11
CA ASP A 37 6.97 -8.13 16.36
C ASP A 37 5.50 -7.73 16.45
N GLU A 38 5.19 -6.57 17.03
CA GLU A 38 3.85 -6.02 17.02
C GLU A 38 3.38 -5.72 15.59
N PHE A 39 4.24 -5.12 14.76
CA PHE A 39 3.92 -4.92 13.34
C PHE A 39 3.60 -6.24 12.63
N ARG A 40 4.42 -7.30 12.81
CA ARG A 40 4.16 -8.61 12.21
C ARG A 40 2.84 -9.23 12.64
N GLN A 41 2.43 -9.02 13.89
CA GLN A 41 1.22 -9.62 14.45
C GLN A 41 -0.05 -8.84 14.11
N GLN A 42 0.06 -7.53 13.97
CA GLN A 42 -1.08 -6.64 13.78
C GLN A 42 -1.37 -6.33 12.31
N ILE A 43 -0.40 -6.52 11.42
CA ILE A 43 -0.61 -6.25 10.01
C ILE A 43 -1.68 -7.21 9.43
N PRO A 44 -2.69 -6.70 8.70
CA PRO A 44 -3.74 -7.56 8.19
C PRO A 44 -3.23 -8.41 7.03
N ASP A 45 -3.66 -9.67 6.98
CA ASP A 45 -3.38 -10.57 5.85
C ASP A 45 -4.09 -10.13 4.55
N GLN A 46 -5.08 -9.22 4.66
CA GLN A 46 -5.87 -8.74 3.53
C GLN A 46 -6.35 -7.30 3.72
N ILE A 47 -6.29 -6.49 2.66
CA ILE A 47 -6.91 -5.16 2.60
C ILE A 47 -7.81 -5.11 1.36
N GLY A 48 -9.12 -4.97 1.57
CA GLY A 48 -10.09 -5.06 0.45
C GLY A 48 -10.09 -6.46 -0.17
N ASN A 49 -9.86 -6.56 -1.49
CA ASN A 49 -9.75 -7.85 -2.20
C ASN A 49 -8.30 -8.31 -2.40
N TYR A 50 -7.35 -7.65 -1.73
CA TYR A 50 -5.93 -7.83 -1.95
C TYR A 50 -5.31 -8.57 -0.77
N GLU A 51 -4.86 -9.80 -1.00
CA GLU A 51 -4.03 -10.53 -0.04
C GLU A 51 -2.68 -9.86 0.07
N GLY A 52 -2.13 -9.80 1.28
CA GLY A 52 -0.82 -9.24 1.51
C GLY A 52 -0.05 -9.99 2.57
N GLY A 53 1.17 -9.52 2.76
CA GLY A 53 2.09 -10.08 3.74
C GLY A 53 3.46 -9.47 3.59
N ILE A 54 4.35 -9.83 4.51
CA ILE A 54 5.72 -9.32 4.53
C ILE A 54 6.47 -9.89 3.32
N THR A 55 6.85 -9.00 2.41
CA THR A 55 7.60 -9.31 1.20
C THR A 55 9.08 -8.97 1.32
N HIS A 56 9.44 -8.10 2.27
CA HIS A 56 10.82 -7.76 2.54
C HIS A 56 11.06 -7.55 4.03
N GLU A 57 12.21 -8.02 4.49
CA GLU A 57 12.72 -7.83 5.84
C GLU A 57 14.22 -7.57 5.76
N GLY A 58 14.67 -6.55 6.50
CA GLY A 58 16.07 -6.18 6.56
C GLY A 58 16.40 -5.34 7.78
N GLU A 59 17.69 -5.09 7.97
CA GLU A 59 18.19 -4.15 8.97
C GLU A 59 18.72 -2.90 8.28
N THR A 60 18.40 -1.74 8.84
CA THR A 60 19.00 -0.47 8.44
C THR A 60 20.07 -0.10 9.46
N ASN A 61 21.24 0.32 8.96
CA ASN A 61 22.41 0.61 9.81
C ASN A 61 22.15 1.69 10.89
N SER A 62 21.12 2.52 10.71
CA SER A 62 20.84 3.69 11.55
C SER A 62 19.42 3.74 12.10
N SER A 63 18.49 2.94 11.58
CA SER A 63 17.05 3.11 11.86
C SER A 63 16.36 1.82 12.33
N GLY A 64 17.14 0.79 12.68
CA GLY A 64 16.66 -0.50 13.16
C GLY A 64 16.06 -1.37 12.05
N THR A 65 15.08 -2.19 12.41
CA THR A 65 14.41 -3.14 11.51
C THR A 65 13.58 -2.42 10.45
N LEU A 66 13.73 -2.84 9.19
CA LEU A 66 12.89 -2.47 8.05
C LEU A 66 12.01 -3.66 7.68
N LEU A 67 10.69 -3.45 7.66
CA LEU A 67 9.72 -4.42 7.18
C LEU A 67 8.89 -3.78 6.06
N ILE A 68 8.65 -4.54 5.00
CA ILE A 68 7.73 -4.13 3.93
C ILE A 68 6.71 -5.23 3.74
N ALA A 69 5.44 -4.85 3.85
CA ALA A 69 4.33 -5.70 3.49
C ALA A 69 3.63 -5.15 2.26
N SER A 70 3.45 -6.01 1.26
CA SER A 70 2.85 -5.66 -0.02
C SER A 70 1.52 -6.38 -0.18
N TYR A 71 0.52 -5.67 -0.70
CA TYR A 71 -0.82 -6.19 -1.01
C TYR A 71 -1.08 -6.27 -2.51
N GLN A 72 -0.18 -5.69 -3.32
CA GLN A 72 -0.21 -5.82 -4.76
C GLN A 72 1.20 -6.12 -5.25
N ASP A 73 1.38 -7.29 -5.86
CA ASP A 73 2.64 -7.66 -6.49
C ASP A 73 2.80 -6.86 -7.79
N SER A 74 3.66 -5.84 -7.74
CA SER A 74 4.04 -5.05 -8.91
C SER A 74 5.41 -4.42 -8.69
N ALA A 75 6.04 -3.93 -9.76
CA ALA A 75 7.29 -3.17 -9.68
C ALA A 75 7.18 -1.92 -8.77
N TRP A 76 5.95 -1.46 -8.52
CA TRP A 76 5.62 -0.32 -7.67
C TRP A 76 4.69 -0.81 -6.56
N PRO A 77 5.16 -1.37 -5.44
CA PRO A 77 4.28 -2.03 -4.49
C PRO A 77 3.23 -1.07 -3.89
N VAL A 78 2.03 -1.59 -3.65
CA VAL A 78 1.04 -0.97 -2.75
C VAL A 78 1.10 -1.71 -1.43
N GLY A 79 1.33 -0.99 -0.35
CA GLY A 79 1.40 -1.61 0.96
C GLY A 79 1.96 -0.72 2.05
N ILE A 80 2.56 -1.35 3.06
CA ILE A 80 2.99 -0.71 4.29
C ILE A 80 4.47 -0.94 4.46
N GLN A 81 5.23 0.14 4.57
CA GLN A 81 6.61 0.10 5.01
C GLN A 81 6.68 0.53 6.48
N TYR A 82 7.43 -0.24 7.26
CA TYR A 82 7.73 0.02 8.67
C TYR A 82 9.24 0.19 8.84
N ILE A 83 9.64 1.23 9.56
CA ILE A 83 11.03 1.50 9.94
C ILE A 83 11.06 1.76 11.45
N GLU A 84 11.73 0.87 12.18
CA GLU A 84 11.67 0.81 13.63
C GLU A 84 11.97 2.13 14.34
N GLN A 85 12.97 2.88 13.92
CA GLN A 85 13.38 4.12 14.59
C GLN A 85 13.04 5.39 13.80
N ASN A 86 12.17 5.30 12.78
CA ASN A 86 11.76 6.47 12.01
C ASN A 86 10.56 7.17 12.66
N ASP A 87 10.42 8.47 12.43
CA ASP A 87 9.27 9.26 12.86
C ASP A 87 8.64 9.97 11.66
N PRO A 88 7.42 9.58 11.22
CA PRO A 88 6.64 8.44 11.71
C PRO A 88 7.23 7.08 11.26
N GLN A 89 6.94 6.02 12.01
CA GLN A 89 7.48 4.67 11.74
C GLN A 89 6.87 4.03 10.48
N LEU A 90 5.69 4.48 10.09
CA LEU A 90 4.86 3.87 9.06
C LEU A 90 4.80 4.74 7.82
N ILE A 91 4.84 4.07 6.67
CA ILE A 91 4.66 4.70 5.36
C ILE A 91 3.64 3.85 4.59
N ALA A 92 2.49 4.45 4.26
CA ALA A 92 1.55 3.88 3.32
C ALA A 92 2.06 4.15 1.90
N MET A 93 2.49 3.10 1.20
CA MET A 93 2.98 3.15 -0.17
C MET A 93 1.82 2.85 -1.13
N MET A 94 1.60 3.74 -2.08
CA MET A 94 0.58 3.62 -3.13
C MET A 94 1.29 3.94 -4.46
N HIS A 95 2.15 3.02 -4.88
CA HIS A 95 3.06 3.18 -6.02
C HIS A 95 4.09 4.31 -5.79
N CYS A 96 4.04 5.38 -6.56
CA CYS A 96 4.94 6.52 -6.39
C CYS A 96 4.48 7.51 -5.31
N THR A 97 3.29 7.30 -4.77
CA THR A 97 2.70 8.15 -3.74
C THR A 97 2.92 7.54 -2.37
N HIS A 98 3.25 8.40 -1.40
CA HIS A 98 3.62 8.01 -0.05
C HIS A 98 2.84 8.88 0.94
N HIS A 99 2.27 8.23 1.94
CA HIS A 99 1.64 8.90 3.06
C HIS A 99 2.30 8.43 4.36
N TYR A 100 2.42 9.34 5.31
CA TYR A 100 3.16 9.18 6.56
C TYR A 100 2.16 9.20 7.73
N PRO A 101 1.39 8.13 7.93
CA PRO A 101 0.37 8.04 8.98
C PRO A 101 1.00 7.91 10.36
N GLU A 102 0.24 8.27 11.39
CA GLU A 102 0.68 8.16 12.79
C GLU A 102 0.44 6.77 13.37
N SER A 103 -0.37 5.94 12.70
CA SER A 103 -0.92 4.71 13.26
C SER A 103 -1.13 3.62 12.19
N LEU A 104 -1.13 2.35 12.59
CA LEU A 104 -1.35 1.23 11.67
C LEU A 104 -2.79 1.22 11.17
N SER A 105 -3.77 1.52 12.03
CA SER A 105 -5.17 1.63 11.62
C SER A 105 -5.39 2.73 10.58
N GLU A 106 -4.75 3.89 10.74
CA GLU A 106 -4.80 4.96 9.75
C GLU A 106 -4.17 4.50 8.43
N THR A 107 -3.01 3.84 8.50
CA THR A 107 -2.33 3.26 7.33
C THR A 107 -3.24 2.31 6.57
N VAL A 108 -3.88 1.36 7.26
CA VAL A 108 -4.77 0.35 6.66
C VAL A 108 -6.02 1.00 6.09
N ASN A 109 -6.62 1.96 6.81
CA ASN A 109 -7.78 2.72 6.33
C ASN A 109 -7.43 3.49 5.05
N ARG A 110 -6.25 4.11 5.01
CA ARG A 110 -5.74 4.83 3.84
C ARG A 110 -5.63 3.91 2.63
N LEU A 111 -4.98 2.76 2.77
CA LEU A 111 -4.85 1.77 1.70
C LEU A 111 -6.21 1.21 1.26
N SER A 112 -7.11 0.95 2.21
CA SER A 112 -8.47 0.49 1.89
C SER A 112 -9.25 1.51 1.07
N ARG A 113 -9.12 2.81 1.36
CA ARG A 113 -9.71 3.89 0.57
C ARG A 113 -9.07 3.99 -0.80
N PHE A 114 -7.75 3.83 -0.90
CA PHE A 114 -7.06 3.81 -2.19
C PHE A 114 -7.61 2.69 -3.08
N PHE A 115 -7.61 1.45 -2.59
CA PHE A 115 -8.11 0.28 -3.34
C PHE A 115 -9.59 0.37 -3.73
N SER A 116 -10.41 1.14 -3.00
CA SER A 116 -11.84 1.27 -3.29
C SER A 116 -12.19 2.45 -4.20
N LYS A 117 -11.34 3.49 -4.25
CA LYS A 117 -11.63 4.74 -4.98
C LYS A 117 -10.83 4.92 -6.25
N VAL A 118 -9.69 4.23 -6.37
CA VAL A 118 -8.69 4.48 -7.40
C VAL A 118 -8.49 3.22 -8.24
N ASP A 119 -8.81 3.31 -9.52
CA ASP A 119 -8.37 2.36 -10.53
C ASP A 119 -6.99 2.79 -11.03
N VAL A 120 -6.04 1.85 -11.03
CA VAL A 120 -4.66 2.14 -11.44
C VAL A 120 -4.36 1.41 -12.74
N GLN A 121 -4.00 2.19 -13.76
CA GLN A 121 -3.65 1.69 -15.08
C GLN A 121 -2.14 1.85 -15.32
N TYR A 122 -1.54 0.76 -15.79
CA TYR A 122 -0.13 0.69 -16.18
C TYR A 122 -0.02 0.63 -17.69
N GLU A 123 0.75 1.54 -18.27
CA GLU A 123 1.04 1.54 -19.69
C GLU A 123 2.56 1.58 -19.89
N GLN A 124 3.12 0.55 -20.51
CA GLN A 124 4.52 0.55 -20.96
C GLN A 124 4.54 0.72 -22.48
N LEU A 125 5.23 1.75 -22.96
CA LEU A 125 5.32 2.00 -24.41
C LEU A 125 6.31 1.04 -25.09
N ARG A 126 6.13 0.87 -26.42
CA ARG A 126 6.79 -0.15 -27.27
C ARG A 126 8.32 -0.18 -27.20
N ASP A 127 8.97 0.91 -26.81
CA ASP A 127 10.43 0.96 -26.68
C ASP A 127 10.92 0.46 -25.31
N GLY A 128 9.99 0.06 -24.41
CA GLY A 128 10.25 -0.50 -23.08
C GLY A 128 10.78 0.50 -22.06
N ASN A 129 11.09 1.74 -22.47
CA ASN A 129 11.78 2.72 -21.65
C ASN A 129 10.85 3.71 -20.95
N LEU A 130 9.61 3.84 -21.41
CA LEU A 130 8.62 4.75 -20.84
C LEU A 130 7.50 3.95 -20.19
N GLU A 131 7.29 4.21 -18.90
CA GLU A 131 6.16 3.71 -18.12
C GLU A 131 5.24 4.85 -17.72
N TYR A 132 3.94 4.61 -17.79
CA TYR A 132 2.93 5.51 -17.24
C TYR A 132 2.16 4.81 -16.16
N ILE A 133 1.95 5.54 -15.07
CA ILE A 133 1.02 5.19 -14.01
C ILE A 133 -0.11 6.19 -14.07
N THR A 134 -1.33 5.70 -14.29
CA THR A 134 -2.54 6.53 -14.30
C THR A 134 -3.44 6.13 -13.14
N TYR A 135 -3.73 7.08 -12.27
CA TYR A 135 -4.72 6.99 -11.19
C TYR A 135 -6.03 7.55 -11.72
N GLU A 136 -7.05 6.72 -11.83
CA GLU A 136 -8.40 7.09 -12.26
C GLU A 136 -9.36 6.93 -11.08
N PHE A 137 -10.02 8.03 -10.72
CA PHE A 137 -10.94 8.07 -9.59
C PHE A 137 -12.38 7.84 -10.06
N SER A 138 -13.23 7.35 -9.16
CA SER A 138 -14.65 7.07 -9.46
C SER A 138 -15.46 8.29 -9.98
N ASP A 139 -15.03 9.52 -9.70
CA ASP A 139 -15.65 10.75 -10.19
C ASP A 139 -15.16 11.18 -11.58
N GLY A 140 -14.29 10.38 -12.22
CA GLY A 140 -13.67 10.65 -13.50
C GLY A 140 -12.42 11.51 -13.42
N TYR A 141 -11.96 11.87 -12.21
CA TYR A 141 -10.68 12.55 -12.04
C TYR A 141 -9.53 11.64 -12.45
N ARG A 142 -8.50 12.19 -13.11
CA ARG A 142 -7.36 11.41 -13.60
C ARG A 142 -6.05 12.11 -13.33
N VAL A 143 -5.10 11.39 -12.73
CA VAL A 143 -3.72 11.82 -12.56
C VAL A 143 -2.82 10.81 -13.27
N ARG A 144 -2.03 11.25 -14.25
CA ARG A 144 -1.10 10.39 -15.00
C ARG A 144 0.32 10.89 -14.81
N THR A 145 1.24 9.99 -14.53
CA THR A 145 2.67 10.29 -14.38
C THR A 145 3.48 9.48 -15.38
N GLU A 146 4.54 10.07 -15.94
CA GLU A 146 5.47 9.43 -16.86
C GLU A 146 6.80 9.12 -16.15
N TYR A 147 7.36 7.94 -16.42
CA TYR A 147 8.64 7.50 -15.91
C TYR A 147 9.52 7.04 -17.08
N ASP A 148 10.67 7.70 -17.28
CA ASP A 148 11.72 7.19 -18.15
C ASP A 148 12.69 6.31 -17.37
N LEU A 149 12.64 5.00 -17.62
CA LEU A 149 13.47 3.99 -16.98
C LEU A 149 14.96 4.13 -17.30
N ARG A 150 15.33 4.78 -18.42
CA ARG A 150 16.74 5.02 -18.78
C ARG A 150 17.38 6.08 -17.92
N GLU A 151 16.55 7.01 -17.46
CA GLU A 151 16.98 8.15 -16.66
C GLU A 151 16.57 8.03 -15.19
N ASN A 152 16.22 6.83 -14.72
CA ASN A 152 15.72 6.57 -13.36
C ASN A 152 14.49 7.42 -12.97
N GLY A 153 13.61 7.69 -13.93
CA GLY A 153 12.36 8.41 -13.67
C GLY A 153 12.47 9.93 -13.70
N LYS A 154 13.52 10.51 -14.31
CA LYS A 154 13.72 11.96 -14.48
C LYS A 154 12.69 12.68 -15.35
N GLU A 155 11.64 12.04 -15.83
CA GLU A 155 10.61 12.77 -16.57
C GLU A 155 9.88 13.74 -15.63
N HIS A 156 9.91 15.03 -15.94
CA HIS A 156 9.40 16.08 -15.07
C HIS A 156 7.96 16.45 -15.41
N ARG A 157 7.12 15.47 -15.77
CA ARG A 157 5.77 15.71 -16.30
C ARG A 157 4.71 14.85 -15.65
N ALA A 158 3.54 15.46 -15.44
CA ALA A 158 2.32 14.79 -15.04
C ALA A 158 1.13 15.41 -15.78
N TRP A 159 0.04 14.66 -15.90
CA TRP A 159 -1.22 15.15 -16.44
C TRP A 159 -2.30 15.05 -15.39
N VAL A 160 -3.09 16.13 -15.24
CA VAL A 160 -4.25 16.18 -14.35
C VAL A 160 -5.47 16.50 -15.18
N ASN A 161 -6.42 15.56 -15.29
CA ASN A 161 -7.59 15.65 -16.17
C ASN A 161 -7.27 16.02 -17.63
N GLY A 162 -6.09 15.64 -18.10
CA GLY A 162 -5.62 15.94 -19.45
C GLY A 162 -4.78 17.22 -19.58
N ASP A 163 -4.76 18.08 -18.56
CA ASP A 163 -3.89 19.24 -18.51
C ASP A 163 -2.46 18.80 -18.17
N LEU A 164 -1.49 19.22 -19.00
CA LEU A 164 -0.08 18.87 -18.82
C LEU A 164 0.59 19.85 -17.85
N HIS A 165 1.23 19.30 -16.82
CA HIS A 165 2.07 20.00 -15.86
C HIS A 165 3.53 19.59 -16.06
N SER A 166 4.43 20.58 -16.06
CA SER A 166 5.87 20.37 -16.12
C SER A 166 6.53 20.91 -14.85
N PHE A 167 7.53 20.21 -14.35
CA PHE A 167 8.20 20.48 -13.08
C PHE A 167 9.69 20.72 -13.30
N GLU A 168 10.37 21.27 -12.29
CA GLU A 168 11.82 21.48 -12.34
C GLU A 168 12.60 20.18 -12.21
N ASP A 169 12.09 19.26 -11.41
CA ASP A 169 12.70 17.96 -11.14
C ASP A 169 11.66 16.87 -10.84
N GLN A 170 12.16 15.65 -10.59
CA GLN A 170 11.34 14.49 -10.26
C GLN A 170 10.71 14.57 -8.87
N ILE A 171 11.37 15.26 -7.93
CA ILE A 171 10.91 15.39 -6.55
C ILE A 171 9.67 16.28 -6.53
N ALA A 172 9.74 17.47 -7.13
CA ALA A 172 8.61 18.39 -7.24
C ALA A 172 7.40 17.76 -7.95
N ARG A 173 7.64 16.98 -9.01
CA ARG A 173 6.58 16.21 -9.68
C ARG A 173 5.96 15.17 -8.74
N ASN A 174 6.78 14.39 -8.04
CA ASN A 174 6.28 13.36 -7.12
C ASN A 174 5.50 13.97 -5.96
N GLU A 175 5.95 15.09 -5.41
CA GLU A 175 5.23 15.84 -4.37
C GLU A 175 3.87 16.30 -4.89
N PHE A 176 3.82 16.92 -6.07
CA PHE A 176 2.56 17.35 -6.69
C PHE A 176 1.61 16.16 -6.94
N VAL A 177 2.09 15.08 -7.57
CA VAL A 177 1.27 13.88 -7.83
C VAL A 177 0.80 13.25 -6.52
N ASN A 178 1.68 13.21 -5.50
CA ASN A 178 1.31 12.73 -4.19
C ASN A 178 0.18 13.57 -3.59
N GLU A 179 0.31 14.91 -3.55
CA GLU A 179 -0.76 15.79 -3.06
C GLU A 179 -2.07 15.61 -3.82
N GLU A 180 -2.02 15.54 -5.15
CA GLU A 180 -3.19 15.34 -6.01
C GLU A 180 -3.91 14.03 -5.71
N VAL A 181 -3.16 12.93 -5.60
CA VAL A 181 -3.71 11.61 -5.30
C VAL A 181 -4.20 11.55 -3.86
N GLN A 182 -3.40 12.00 -2.90
CA GLN A 182 -3.71 11.96 -1.47
C GLN A 182 -4.93 12.83 -1.12
N SER A 183 -5.12 13.99 -1.73
CA SER A 183 -6.26 14.87 -1.42
C SER A 183 -7.64 14.25 -1.73
N ARG A 184 -7.67 13.17 -2.52
CA ARG A 184 -8.90 12.52 -2.99
C ARG A 184 -9.21 11.17 -2.34
N ILE A 185 -8.24 10.62 -1.59
CA ILE A 185 -8.35 9.35 -0.86
C ILE A 185 -8.87 9.62 0.56
#